data_AF-A0A934ZUJ6-F1
#
_entry.id   AF-A0A934ZUJ6-F1
#
_cell.length_a   1.000
_cell.length_b   1.000
_cell.length_c   1.000
_cell.angle_alpha   90.00
_cell.angle_beta   90.00
_cell.angle_gamma   90.00
#
_symmetry.space_group_name_H-M   'P 1'
#
loop_
_entity.id
_entity.type
_entity.pdbx_description
1 polymer ?
#
loop_
_entity_poly.entity_id
_entity_poly.type
_entity_poly.pdbx_seq_one_letter_code
_entity_poly.pdbx_strand_id
1 'polypeptide(L)'
;MRRAIVAVALALGCGGGDGPAEPGGFIALTDHFRDFRSWPRVAVGEDALSAHPEGPRFVYASQSPPPAGEPYPVGAILVHSIEQSEDPASWELFAMVKRGGGYNPEGAVGWEFFRLGFSTRGVPVILSRGLTPTEGTPYGGGVGPTAQGSGCNRCHAAPGTELDDHILSPLFRPGASR
;
A
#
# COMPACT_ATOMS: atom_id res chain seq x y z
N MET A 1 -30.26 58.90 -15.32
CA MET A 1 -29.01 58.11 -15.34
C MET A 1 -29.25 56.85 -14.51
N ARG A 2 -29.49 55.70 -15.16
CA ARG A 2 -29.87 54.45 -14.48
C ARG A 2 -28.61 53.66 -14.16
N ARG A 3 -28.39 53.39 -12.88
CA ARG A 3 -27.25 52.62 -12.34
C ARG A 3 -27.43 51.15 -12.71
N ALA A 4 -26.48 50.58 -13.45
CA ALA A 4 -26.41 49.14 -13.70
C ALA A 4 -25.70 48.47 -12.52
N ILE A 5 -26.38 47.55 -11.83
CA ILE A 5 -25.78 46.66 -10.84
C ILE A 5 -25.42 45.38 -11.59
N VAL A 6 -24.12 45.10 -11.73
CA VAL A 6 -23.61 43.83 -12.26
C VAL A 6 -23.62 42.82 -11.11
N ALA A 7 -24.52 41.84 -11.18
CA ALA A 7 -24.52 40.69 -10.29
C ALA A 7 -23.46 39.68 -10.77
N VAL A 8 -22.43 39.46 -9.95
CA VAL A 8 -21.45 38.39 -10.16
C VAL A 8 -22.08 37.08 -9.71
N ALA A 9 -22.36 36.18 -10.65
CA ALA A 9 -22.79 34.83 -10.35
C ALA A 9 -21.56 33.97 -9.97
N LEU A 10 -21.45 33.63 -8.69
CA LEU A 10 -20.53 32.61 -8.17
C LEU A 10 -21.07 31.22 -8.54
N ALA A 11 -20.56 30.64 -9.62
CA ALA A 11 -20.77 29.23 -9.90
C ALA A 11 -19.85 28.39 -8.99
N LEU A 12 -20.39 27.91 -7.87
CA LEU A 12 -19.86 26.76 -7.16
C LEU A 12 -20.09 25.51 -8.02
N GLY A 13 -19.03 25.05 -8.69
CA GLY A 13 -18.98 23.75 -9.33
C GLY A 13 -18.04 22.82 -8.58
N CYS A 14 -18.54 22.15 -7.53
CA CYS A 14 -17.91 20.93 -7.02
C CYS A 14 -18.24 19.79 -7.99
N GLY A 15 -17.64 19.83 -9.18
CA GLY A 15 -17.62 18.71 -10.10
C GLY A 15 -16.48 17.79 -9.68
N GLY A 16 -16.82 16.65 -9.08
CA GLY A 16 -15.92 15.50 -9.02
C GLY A 16 -15.59 15.11 -10.45
N GLY A 17 -14.42 15.56 -10.92
CA GLY A 17 -13.90 15.14 -12.20
C GLY A 17 -13.40 13.72 -12.06
N ASP A 18 -14.12 12.77 -12.65
CA ASP A 18 -13.53 11.58 -13.25
C ASP A 18 -12.58 12.05 -14.37
N GLY A 19 -11.42 12.54 -13.95
CA GLY A 19 -10.31 12.78 -14.86
C GLY A 19 -9.93 11.44 -15.49
N PRO A 20 -9.60 11.41 -16.79
CA PRO A 20 -8.95 10.25 -17.38
C PRO A 20 -7.79 9.85 -16.47
N ALA A 21 -7.66 8.56 -16.14
CA ALA A 21 -6.45 8.06 -15.50
C ALA A 21 -5.26 8.52 -16.34
N GLU A 22 -4.44 9.41 -15.79
CA GLU A 22 -3.23 9.88 -16.45
C GLU A 22 -2.44 8.66 -16.97
N PRO A 23 -1.76 8.72 -18.12
CA PRO A 23 -0.91 7.63 -18.60
C PRO A 23 0.24 7.24 -17.64
N GLY A 24 0.34 7.89 -16.47
CA GLY A 24 1.34 7.71 -15.45
C GLY A 24 0.87 6.77 -14.35
N GLY A 25 1.76 5.87 -13.94
CA GLY A 25 1.54 5.03 -12.76
C GLY A 25 1.35 5.85 -11.47
N PHE A 26 0.88 5.18 -10.41
CA PHE A 26 0.64 5.75 -9.10
C PHE A 26 1.91 5.79 -8.23
N ILE A 27 2.25 6.97 -7.71
CA ILE A 27 3.38 7.15 -6.80
C ILE A 27 2.87 7.30 -5.36
N ALA A 28 2.95 6.22 -4.58
CA ALA A 28 2.55 6.26 -3.18
C ALA A 28 3.45 7.17 -2.34
N LEU A 29 2.90 8.25 -1.79
CA LEU A 29 3.52 9.07 -0.75
C LEU A 29 3.05 8.66 0.66
N THR A 30 3.78 9.07 1.70
CA THR A 30 3.47 8.80 3.12
C THR A 30 2.00 9.06 3.48
N ASP A 31 1.41 10.13 2.96
CA ASP A 31 0.03 10.52 3.30
C ASP A 31 -1.01 9.47 2.86
N HIS A 32 -0.73 8.66 1.83
CA HIS A 32 -1.61 7.56 1.43
C HIS A 32 -1.66 6.41 2.44
N PHE A 33 -0.68 6.32 3.35
CA PHE A 33 -0.66 5.34 4.42
C PHE A 33 -1.23 5.90 5.73
N ARG A 34 -1.51 7.21 5.82
CA ARG A 34 -1.82 7.89 7.08
C ARG A 34 -2.91 7.21 7.90
N ASP A 35 -3.96 6.77 7.21
CA ASP A 35 -5.17 6.23 7.82
C ASP A 35 -5.31 4.72 7.62
N PHE A 36 -4.23 3.99 7.29
CA PHE A 36 -4.31 2.55 6.96
C PHE A 36 -4.96 1.71 8.07
N ARG A 37 -4.78 2.11 9.34
CA ARG A 37 -5.36 1.42 10.50
C ARG A 37 -6.89 1.53 10.58
N SER A 38 -7.51 2.42 9.81
CA SER A 38 -8.97 2.51 9.67
C SER A 38 -9.54 1.60 8.59
N TRP A 39 -8.69 1.01 7.74
CA TRP A 39 -9.11 0.12 6.67
C TRP A 39 -9.54 -1.25 7.22
N PRO A 40 -10.30 -2.05 6.44
CA PRO A 40 -10.57 -3.44 6.78
C PRO A 40 -9.29 -4.20 7.11
N ARG A 41 -9.23 -4.74 8.33
CA ARG A 41 -8.12 -5.52 8.89
C ARG A 41 -8.48 -7.00 8.91
N VAL A 42 -7.68 -7.84 8.27
CA VAL A 42 -7.92 -9.28 8.18
C VAL A 42 -6.71 -10.04 8.73
N ALA A 43 -6.95 -11.02 9.61
CA ALA A 43 -5.90 -11.90 10.11
C ALA A 43 -5.39 -12.83 9.00
N VAL A 44 -4.07 -12.97 8.86
CA VAL A 44 -3.44 -13.78 7.80
C VAL A 44 -2.46 -14.83 8.34
N GLY A 45 -2.46 -15.07 9.66
CA GLY A 45 -1.70 -16.13 10.34
C GLY A 45 -0.64 -15.62 11.30
N GLU A 46 0.11 -16.53 11.94
CA GLU A 46 1.06 -16.15 13.02
C GLU A 46 2.46 -16.78 12.89
N ASP A 47 2.59 -17.89 12.16
CA ASP A 47 3.86 -18.61 11.93
C ASP A 47 4.96 -17.79 11.23
N ALA A 48 6.23 -17.97 11.60
CA ALA A 48 7.35 -17.33 10.91
C ALA A 48 7.40 -17.66 9.40
N LEU A 49 7.75 -16.67 8.56
CA LEU A 49 8.01 -16.84 7.13
C LEU A 49 9.43 -16.39 6.80
N SER A 50 9.93 -16.77 5.62
CA SER A 50 11.32 -16.52 5.16
C SER A 50 11.77 -15.04 5.13
N ALA A 51 10.91 -14.07 5.42
CA ALA A 51 11.21 -12.63 5.52
C ALA A 51 10.35 -11.90 6.57
N HIS A 52 9.59 -12.63 7.37
CA HIS A 52 8.65 -12.07 8.36
C HIS A 52 8.79 -12.91 9.64
N PRO A 53 9.17 -12.33 10.78
CA PRO A 53 9.22 -13.09 12.03
C PRO A 53 7.84 -13.62 12.46
N GLU A 54 7.87 -14.48 13.46
CA GLU A 54 6.67 -14.96 14.14
C GLU A 54 5.93 -13.81 14.82
N GLY A 55 4.60 -13.92 14.85
CA GLY A 55 3.69 -13.02 15.57
C GLY A 55 2.35 -12.83 14.85
N PRO A 56 1.34 -12.26 15.51
CA PRO A 56 0.04 -12.00 14.92
C PRO A 56 0.14 -11.12 13.67
N ARG A 57 -0.28 -11.62 12.51
CA ARG A 57 -0.21 -10.87 11.24
C ARG A 57 -1.57 -10.50 10.69
N PHE A 58 -1.59 -9.30 10.15
CA PHE A 58 -2.79 -8.73 9.56
C PHE A 58 -2.48 -8.04 8.24
N VAL A 59 -3.47 -8.01 7.36
CA VAL A 59 -3.46 -7.16 6.18
C VAL A 59 -4.57 -6.13 6.32
N TYR A 60 -4.20 -4.87 6.14
CA TYR A 60 -5.09 -3.72 5.99
C TYR A 60 -5.17 -3.37 4.52
N ALA A 61 -6.36 -3.37 3.95
CA ALA A 61 -6.54 -3.16 2.51
C ALA A 61 -7.39 -1.93 2.21
N SER A 62 -6.85 -1.04 1.39
CA SER A 62 -7.56 0.15 0.89
C SER A 62 -8.84 -0.17 0.11
N GLN A 63 -8.97 -1.41 -0.39
CA GLN A 63 -10.13 -1.89 -1.13
C GLN A 63 -10.28 -3.41 -1.04
N SER A 64 -11.42 -3.93 -1.51
CA SER A 64 -11.68 -5.36 -1.64
C SER A 64 -10.83 -6.00 -2.75
N PRO A 65 -10.60 -7.33 -2.73
CA PRO A 65 -9.91 -8.00 -3.83
C PRO A 65 -10.79 -7.88 -5.08
N PRO A 66 -10.17 -7.71 -6.27
CA PRO A 66 -10.90 -7.68 -7.52
C PRO A 66 -11.50 -9.06 -7.83
N PRO A 67 -12.44 -9.15 -8.80
CA PRO A 67 -12.92 -10.43 -9.32
C PRO A 67 -11.79 -11.36 -9.79
N ALA A 68 -12.07 -12.67 -9.87
CA ALA A 68 -11.09 -13.64 -10.35
C ALA A 68 -10.62 -13.29 -11.78
N GLY A 69 -9.30 -13.30 -12.00
CA GLY A 69 -8.70 -12.97 -13.29
C GLY A 69 -8.56 -11.47 -13.58
N GLU A 70 -9.04 -10.59 -12.68
CA GLU A 70 -8.82 -9.15 -12.78
C GLU A 70 -7.66 -8.72 -11.88
N PRO A 71 -6.69 -7.92 -12.37
CA PRO A 71 -5.64 -7.40 -11.52
C PRO A 71 -6.19 -6.37 -10.54
N TYR A 72 -5.47 -6.12 -9.45
CA TYR A 72 -5.78 -4.95 -8.62
C TYR A 72 -5.68 -3.66 -9.43
N PRO A 73 -6.57 -2.68 -9.22
CA PRO A 73 -6.48 -1.40 -9.90
C PRO A 73 -5.24 -0.61 -9.44
N VAL A 74 -4.72 0.22 -10.33
CA VAL A 74 -3.63 1.16 -10.00
C VAL A 74 -4.05 2.04 -8.83
N GLY A 75 -3.15 2.20 -7.85
CA GLY A 75 -3.42 2.87 -6.58
C GLY A 75 -3.89 1.94 -5.46
N ALA A 76 -4.13 0.65 -5.72
CA ALA A 76 -4.42 -0.31 -4.65
C ALA A 76 -3.25 -0.43 -3.66
N ILE A 77 -3.57 -0.37 -2.37
CA ILE A 77 -2.62 -0.46 -1.26
C ILE A 77 -3.04 -1.59 -0.33
N LEU A 78 -2.07 -2.47 -0.03
CA LEU A 78 -2.16 -3.49 1.00
C LEU A 78 -1.02 -3.26 2.00
N VAL A 79 -1.35 -3.05 3.27
CA VAL A 79 -0.38 -2.94 4.37
C VAL A 79 -0.41 -4.24 5.17
N HIS A 80 0.71 -4.93 5.22
CA HIS A 80 0.92 -6.10 6.07
C HIS A 80 1.59 -5.66 7.37
N SER A 81 0.99 -6.02 8.50
CA SER A 81 1.56 -5.82 9.84
C SER A 81 1.91 -7.13 10.51
N ILE A 82 2.97 -7.10 11.32
CA ILE A 82 3.26 -8.08 12.37
C ILE A 82 3.14 -7.35 13.71
N GLU A 83 2.09 -7.65 14.47
CA GLU A 83 1.67 -6.89 15.66
C GLU A 83 2.15 -7.59 16.94
N GLN A 84 3.47 -7.58 17.18
CA GLN A 84 4.10 -8.31 18.29
C GLN A 84 3.89 -7.67 19.67
N SER A 85 3.36 -6.44 19.73
CA SER A 85 3.04 -5.75 20.99
C SER A 85 1.82 -4.83 20.81
N GLU A 86 1.26 -4.36 21.93
CA GLU A 86 0.18 -3.37 21.93
C GLU A 86 0.62 -2.00 21.40
N ASP A 87 1.93 -1.68 21.44
CA ASP A 87 2.47 -0.43 20.90
C ASP A 87 2.69 -0.54 19.38
N PRO A 88 1.93 0.21 18.55
CA PRO A 88 2.10 0.18 17.10
C PRO A 88 3.49 0.58 16.63
N ALA A 89 4.21 1.40 17.39
CA ALA A 89 5.57 1.80 17.03
C ALA A 89 6.56 0.63 17.02
N SER A 90 6.22 -0.49 17.68
CA SER A 90 7.02 -1.71 17.67
C SER A 90 6.64 -2.70 16.57
N TRP A 91 5.62 -2.41 15.76
CA TRP A 91 5.16 -3.33 14.72
C TRP A 91 6.12 -3.37 13.54
N GLU A 92 6.23 -4.53 12.89
CA GLU A 92 6.82 -4.62 11.56
C GLU A 92 5.76 -4.33 10.51
N LEU A 93 6.00 -3.31 9.70
CA LEU A 93 5.07 -2.89 8.67
C LEU A 93 5.72 -2.96 7.29
N PHE A 94 5.03 -3.67 6.41
CA PHE A 94 5.33 -3.77 4.99
C PHE A 94 4.12 -3.30 4.21
N ALA A 95 4.32 -2.78 3.02
CA ALA A 95 3.21 -2.54 2.12
C ALA A 95 3.57 -2.89 0.69
N MET A 96 2.55 -3.18 -0.10
CA MET A 96 2.65 -3.24 -1.55
C MET A 96 1.59 -2.34 -2.16
N VAL A 97 2.00 -1.62 -3.21
CA VAL A 97 1.14 -0.68 -3.93
C VAL A 97 1.14 -0.99 -5.41
N LYS A 98 -0.05 -1.04 -6.01
CA LYS A 98 -0.22 -1.20 -7.45
C LYS A 98 0.15 0.12 -8.13
N ARG A 99 1.43 0.28 -8.46
CA ARG A 99 1.95 1.44 -9.18
C ARG A 99 1.49 1.47 -10.64
N GLY A 100 1.38 0.31 -11.30
CA GLY A 100 1.09 0.25 -12.74
C GLY A 100 2.23 0.81 -13.60
N GLY A 101 1.92 1.23 -14.82
CA GLY A 101 2.87 1.88 -15.74
C GLY A 101 4.08 1.02 -16.12
N GLY A 102 3.96 -0.32 -16.07
CA GLY A 102 5.07 -1.24 -16.36
C GLY A 102 6.17 -1.28 -15.29
N TYR A 103 5.94 -0.73 -14.10
CA TYR A 103 6.91 -0.83 -12.99
C TYR A 103 7.20 -2.30 -12.65
N ASN A 104 8.41 -2.59 -12.18
CA ASN A 104 8.84 -3.94 -11.81
C ASN A 104 8.68 -4.99 -12.94
N PRO A 105 9.17 -4.72 -14.16
CA PRO A 105 8.87 -5.54 -15.34
C PRO A 105 9.47 -6.95 -15.30
N GLU A 106 10.51 -7.15 -14.51
CA GLU A 106 11.21 -8.44 -14.35
C GLU A 106 10.79 -9.16 -13.05
N GLY A 107 9.81 -8.61 -12.32
CA GLY A 107 9.41 -9.10 -11.01
C GLY A 107 7.89 -9.14 -10.82
N ALA A 108 7.42 -8.66 -9.67
CA ALA A 108 5.99 -8.48 -9.41
C ALA A 108 5.43 -7.29 -10.22
N VAL A 109 5.03 -7.55 -11.48
CA VAL A 109 4.72 -6.53 -12.47
C VAL A 109 3.62 -5.59 -11.97
N GLY A 110 3.89 -4.29 -12.09
CA GLY A 110 3.01 -3.21 -11.66
C GLY A 110 3.00 -2.95 -10.16
N TRP A 111 3.74 -3.71 -9.35
CA TRP A 111 3.79 -3.54 -7.89
C TRP A 111 5.10 -2.91 -7.41
N GLU A 112 4.97 -1.98 -6.46
CA GLU A 112 6.08 -1.44 -5.67
C GLU A 112 5.93 -1.85 -4.22
N PHE A 113 7.04 -2.16 -3.56
CA PHE A 113 7.08 -2.59 -2.16
C PHE A 113 7.61 -1.48 -1.25
N PHE A 114 7.20 -1.52 0.01
CA PHE A 114 7.51 -0.50 0.99
C PHE A 114 7.80 -1.14 2.34
N ARG A 115 8.72 -0.53 3.07
CA ARG A 115 8.78 -0.64 4.53
C ARG A 115 8.21 0.61 5.14
N LEU A 116 7.34 0.41 6.11
CA LEU A 116 6.74 1.49 6.86
C LEU A 116 7.21 1.42 8.32
N GLY A 117 7.10 2.53 9.01
CA GLY A 117 7.27 2.62 10.45
C GLY A 117 6.38 3.73 10.98
N PHE A 118 6.61 4.13 12.22
CA PHE A 118 5.92 5.27 12.80
C PHE A 118 6.91 6.39 13.12
N SER A 119 6.50 7.62 12.90
CA SER A 119 7.18 8.79 13.47
C SER A 119 6.98 8.84 15.00
N THR A 120 7.74 9.69 15.68
CA THR A 120 7.57 9.95 17.12
C THR A 120 6.18 10.49 17.51
N ARG A 121 5.39 10.92 16.53
CA ARG A 121 3.98 11.36 16.72
C ARG A 121 2.96 10.26 16.41
N GLY A 122 3.40 9.02 16.22
CA GLY A 122 2.53 7.87 15.91
C GLY A 122 1.90 7.92 14.51
N VAL A 123 2.47 8.71 13.59
CA VAL A 123 2.02 8.80 12.18
C VAL A 123 2.83 7.80 11.34
N PRO A 124 2.20 6.96 10.50
CA PRO A 124 2.89 6.08 9.57
C PRO A 124 3.83 6.86 8.65
N VAL A 125 5.01 6.34 8.38
CA VAL A 125 6.01 6.94 7.47
C VAL A 125 6.67 5.87 6.60
N ILE A 126 7.00 6.21 5.36
CA ILE A 126 7.80 5.34 4.48
C ILE A 126 9.25 5.37 4.96
N LEU A 127 9.79 4.21 5.33
CA LEU A 127 11.20 4.05 5.71
C LEU A 127 12.06 3.80 4.46
N SER A 128 11.60 2.91 3.58
CA SER A 128 12.22 2.59 2.29
C SER A 128 11.16 2.06 1.31
N ARG A 129 11.44 2.14 0.00
CA ARG A 129 10.55 1.68 -1.07
C ARG A 129 11.32 1.18 -2.29
N GLY A 130 10.65 0.41 -3.16
CA GLY A 130 11.18 -0.05 -4.43
C GLY A 130 10.88 -1.54 -4.69
N LEU A 131 11.73 -2.19 -5.49
CA LEU A 131 11.63 -3.61 -5.83
C LEU A 131 12.00 -4.53 -4.65
N THR A 132 13.04 -4.11 -3.93
CA THR A 132 13.60 -4.78 -2.77
C THR A 132 13.95 -3.69 -1.75
N PRO A 133 12.96 -3.15 -1.01
CA PRO A 133 13.22 -2.14 0.00
C PRO A 133 14.19 -2.68 1.05
N THR A 134 15.39 -2.10 1.13
CA THR A 134 16.43 -2.55 2.06
C THR A 134 16.27 -1.91 3.45
N GLU A 135 17.06 -2.43 4.38
CA GLU A 135 17.50 -1.77 5.60
C GLU A 135 18.26 -0.46 5.28
N GLY A 136 18.04 0.59 6.07
CA GLY A 136 18.73 1.87 5.96
C GLY A 136 18.17 2.89 6.94
N THR A 137 18.92 3.98 7.18
CA THR A 137 18.46 5.10 8.02
C THR A 137 17.10 5.59 7.51
N PRO A 138 16.04 5.57 8.35
CA PRO A 138 14.71 6.01 7.98
C PRO A 138 14.72 7.37 7.28
N TYR A 139 14.09 7.48 6.12
CA TYR A 139 13.72 8.79 5.61
C TYR A 139 12.80 9.47 6.65
N GLY A 140 13.09 10.70 7.05
CA GLY A 140 12.21 11.47 7.92
C GLY A 140 12.11 11.02 9.40
N GLY A 141 13.09 10.27 9.93
CA GLY A 141 13.19 10.02 11.38
C GLY A 141 12.15 9.07 11.96
N GLY A 142 11.61 8.15 11.15
CA GLY A 142 10.78 7.05 11.64
C GLY A 142 11.54 6.06 12.53
N VAL A 143 10.82 5.33 13.37
CA VAL A 143 11.32 4.16 14.11
C VAL A 143 10.55 2.92 13.67
N GLY A 144 11.21 1.77 13.60
CA GLY A 144 10.60 0.49 13.25
C GLY A 144 11.63 -0.64 13.31
N PRO A 145 11.20 -1.91 13.45
CA PRO A 145 12.12 -3.04 13.58
C PRO A 145 12.91 -3.28 12.28
N THR A 146 14.19 -3.63 12.43
CA THR A 146 15.21 -3.79 11.39
C THR A 146 15.33 -5.22 10.86
N ALA A 147 14.23 -5.99 10.86
CA ALA A 147 14.31 -7.38 10.42
C ALA A 147 14.69 -7.45 8.94
N GLN A 148 15.69 -8.30 8.65
CA GLN A 148 16.31 -8.49 7.34
C GLN A 148 15.28 -8.94 6.30
N GLY A 149 14.72 -8.00 5.56
CA GLY A 149 13.87 -8.30 4.42
C GLY A 149 14.68 -8.94 3.30
N SER A 150 14.69 -10.27 3.22
CA SER A 150 15.02 -10.95 1.98
C SER A 150 14.01 -10.50 0.93
N GLY A 151 14.51 -9.94 -0.19
CA GLY A 151 13.76 -8.97 -0.99
C GLY A 151 12.33 -9.37 -1.34
N CYS A 152 11.37 -8.46 -1.15
CA CYS A 152 9.94 -8.68 -1.38
C CYS A 152 9.67 -9.34 -2.74
N ASN A 153 10.38 -8.88 -3.78
CA ASN A 153 10.33 -9.44 -5.12
C ASN A 153 10.70 -10.92 -5.21
N ARG A 154 11.59 -11.44 -4.36
CA ARG A 154 12.01 -12.86 -4.39
C ARG A 154 10.81 -13.81 -4.27
N CYS A 155 9.84 -13.47 -3.43
CA CYS A 155 8.65 -14.28 -3.22
C CYS A 155 7.49 -13.81 -4.10
N HIS A 156 7.27 -12.51 -4.20
CA HIS A 156 6.15 -11.96 -4.97
C HIS A 156 6.35 -12.06 -6.50
N ALA A 157 7.57 -12.28 -6.98
CA ALA A 157 7.85 -12.56 -8.39
C ALA A 157 8.11 -14.05 -8.66
N ALA A 158 7.83 -14.95 -7.71
CA ALA A 158 8.01 -16.38 -7.93
C ALA A 158 7.08 -16.86 -9.06
N PRO A 159 7.53 -17.80 -9.91
CA PRO A 159 6.67 -18.33 -10.98
C PRO A 159 5.33 -18.85 -10.45
N GLY A 160 4.25 -18.54 -11.16
CA GLY A 160 2.87 -18.86 -10.79
C GLY A 160 2.17 -17.78 -10.00
N THR A 161 2.90 -16.85 -9.37
CA THR A 161 2.29 -15.75 -8.59
C THR A 161 1.61 -14.72 -9.49
N GLU A 162 2.01 -14.61 -10.76
CA GLU A 162 1.36 -13.75 -11.77
C GLU A 162 -0.12 -14.09 -11.99
N LEU A 163 -0.54 -15.33 -11.72
CA LEU A 163 -1.94 -15.75 -11.79
C LEU A 163 -2.80 -15.12 -10.68
N ASP A 164 -2.17 -14.78 -9.56
CA ASP A 164 -2.78 -14.19 -8.37
C ASP A 164 -2.41 -12.70 -8.21
N ASP A 165 -2.04 -12.04 -9.32
CA ASP A 165 -1.55 -10.66 -9.37
C ASP A 165 -0.40 -10.39 -8.37
N HIS A 166 0.50 -11.35 -8.23
CA HIS A 166 1.63 -11.32 -7.31
C HIS A 166 1.24 -11.24 -5.82
N ILE A 167 0.00 -11.59 -5.47
CA ILE A 167 -0.48 -11.66 -4.08
C ILE A 167 -0.28 -13.07 -3.55
N LEU A 168 0.45 -13.21 -2.43
CA LEU A 168 0.75 -14.51 -1.83
C LEU A 168 -0.33 -15.00 -0.86
N SER A 169 -1.12 -14.09 -0.29
CA SER A 169 -2.19 -14.47 0.64
C SER A 169 -3.42 -14.94 -0.14
N PRO A 170 -3.91 -16.17 0.09
CA PRO A 170 -5.14 -16.66 -0.53
C PRO A 170 -6.39 -15.81 -0.22
N LEU A 171 -6.35 -15.03 0.87
CA LEU A 171 -7.43 -14.15 1.30
C LEU A 171 -7.48 -12.81 0.54
N PHE A 172 -6.43 -12.48 -0.21
CA PHE A 172 -6.29 -11.20 -0.92
C PHE A 172 -6.00 -11.34 -2.41
N ARG A 173 -5.78 -12.55 -2.95
CA ARG A 173 -5.67 -12.73 -4.40
C ARG A 173 -6.98 -12.38 -5.11
N PRO A 174 -6.94 -12.00 -6.41
CA PRO A 174 -8.13 -11.85 -7.23
C PRO A 174 -9.10 -13.03 -7.10
N GLY A 175 -10.39 -12.74 -6.93
CA GLY A 175 -11.45 -13.74 -6.75
C GLY A 175 -11.63 -14.23 -5.32
N ALA A 176 -10.83 -13.78 -4.35
CA ALA A 176 -11.09 -14.05 -2.95
C ALA A 176 -12.42 -13.40 -2.52
N SER A 177 -13.37 -14.22 -2.07
CA SER A 177 -14.62 -13.75 -1.47
C SER A 177 -14.34 -13.42 0.00
N ARG A 178 -14.74 -12.21 0.44
CA ARG A 178 -14.74 -11.83 1.85
C ARG A 178 -16.15 -11.87 2.41
#